data_AF-A0A941Z6S1-F1
#
_entry.id   AF-A0A941Z6S1-F1
#
_cell.length_a   1.000
_cell.length_b   1.000
_cell.length_c   1.000
_cell.angle_alpha   90.00
_cell.angle_beta   90.00
_cell.angle_gamma   90.00
#
_symmetry.space_group_name_H-M   'P 1'
#
loop_
_entity.id
_entity.type
_entity.pdbx_description
1 polymer ?
#
loop_
_entity_poly.entity_id
_entity_poly.type
_entity_poly.pdbx_seq_one_letter_code
_entity_poly.pdbx_strand_id
1 'polypeptide(L)'
;DFQVTPQVLDPLSGFYYLRLLKLSVGQPVYITIFDSKKVWNVEVQVLKKEKITLPIGKINTVVVKPLMKSEGIFYGKGEIFIWLTDDEKHIPVKMQTKVAIGSITATLVKGLY
;
A
#
# COMPACT_ATOMS: atom_id res chain seq x y z
N ASP A 1 10.04 14.96 -24.25
CA ASP A 1 9.19 15.62 -23.24
C ASP A 1 7.96 14.78 -22.93
N PHE A 2 7.64 14.60 -21.66
CA PHE A 2 6.44 13.88 -21.21
C PHE A 2 5.40 14.89 -20.75
N GLN A 3 4.22 14.87 -21.35
CA GLN A 3 3.08 15.64 -20.84
C GLN A 3 2.57 14.94 -19.58
N VAL A 4 2.91 15.49 -18.42
CA VAL A 4 2.33 15.10 -17.14
C VAL A 4 1.23 16.10 -16.84
N THR A 5 -0.01 15.63 -16.65
CA THR A 5 -1.11 16.48 -16.17
C THR A 5 -0.73 17.11 -14.82
N PRO A 6 -1.21 18.32 -14.48
CA PRO A 6 -1.09 18.83 -13.12
C PRO A 6 -1.68 17.81 -12.13
N GLN A 7 -1.03 17.56 -10.99
CA GLN A 7 -1.44 16.65 -9.89
C GLN A 7 -1.07 15.15 -10.02
N VAL A 8 0.02 14.79 -10.68
CA VAL A 8 0.49 13.39 -10.65
C VAL A 8 1.50 13.16 -9.51
N LEU A 9 1.27 12.11 -8.71
CA LEU A 9 2.11 11.73 -7.58
C LEU A 9 3.20 10.75 -8.01
N ASP A 10 4.39 10.80 -7.42
CA ASP A 10 5.28 9.64 -7.46
C ASP A 10 4.71 8.53 -6.56
N PRO A 11 5.18 7.27 -6.67
CA PRO A 11 4.60 6.18 -5.91
C PRO A 11 4.66 6.32 -4.38
N LEU A 12 5.71 6.96 -3.85
CA LEU A 12 5.82 7.22 -2.42
C LEU A 12 4.78 8.27 -2.00
N SER A 13 4.67 9.37 -2.75
CA SER A 13 3.62 10.36 -2.52
C SER A 13 2.21 9.77 -2.65
N GLY A 14 2.00 8.86 -3.61
CA GLY A 14 0.76 8.09 -3.76
C GLY A 14 0.44 7.24 -2.53
N PHE A 15 1.45 6.59 -1.94
CA PHE A 15 1.29 5.87 -0.68
C PHE A 15 0.96 6.79 0.50
N TYR A 16 1.56 7.99 0.58
CA TYR A 16 1.18 8.96 1.61
C TYR A 16 -0.25 9.49 1.40
N TYR A 17 -0.67 9.69 0.16
CA TYR A 17 -2.04 10.08 -0.16
C TYR A 17 -3.06 9.01 0.22
N LEU A 18 -2.75 7.72 0.00
CA LEU A 18 -3.57 6.59 0.43
C LEU A 18 -3.96 6.69 1.91
N ARG A 19 -3.04 7.14 2.77
CA ARG A 19 -3.25 7.27 4.22
C ARG A 19 -4.28 8.32 4.60
N LEU A 20 -4.63 9.23 3.69
CA LEU A 20 -5.66 10.24 3.89
C LEU A 20 -7.05 9.77 3.44
N LEU A 21 -7.13 8.63 2.74
CA LEU A 21 -8.37 8.12 2.19
C LEU A 21 -9.11 7.25 3.21
N LYS A 22 -10.43 7.21 3.08
CA LYS A 22 -11.26 6.27 3.85
C LYS A 22 -11.08 4.85 3.31
N LEU A 23 -10.49 3.97 4.10
CA LEU A 23 -10.25 2.57 3.73
C LEU A 23 -11.39 1.67 4.22
N SER A 24 -12.44 1.55 3.41
CA SER A 24 -13.60 0.71 3.70
C SER A 24 -13.43 -0.69 3.10
N VAL A 25 -13.53 -1.74 3.92
CA VAL A 25 -13.39 -3.13 3.47
C VAL A 25 -14.35 -3.43 2.32
N GLY A 26 -13.83 -4.04 1.24
CA GLY A 26 -14.58 -4.35 0.03
C GLY A 26 -14.75 -3.19 -0.95
N GLN A 27 -14.33 -1.97 -0.59
CA GLN A 27 -14.35 -0.81 -1.47
C GLN A 27 -12.92 -0.44 -1.89
N PRO A 28 -12.54 -0.64 -3.16
CA PRO A 28 -11.21 -0.24 -3.63
C PRO A 28 -11.09 1.28 -3.73
N VAL A 29 -9.87 1.77 -3.58
CA VAL A 29 -9.52 3.17 -3.86
C VAL A 29 -8.56 3.22 -5.04
N TYR A 30 -8.58 4.34 -5.76
CA TYR A 30 -7.79 4.54 -6.98
C TYR A 30 -6.82 5.70 -6.80
N ILE A 31 -5.55 5.47 -7.13
CA ILE A 31 -4.49 6.46 -6.97
C ILE A 31 -3.74 6.61 -8.29
N THR A 32 -3.71 7.83 -8.80
CA THR A 32 -2.96 8.18 -10.01
C THR A 32 -1.51 8.48 -9.65
N ILE A 33 -0.58 7.66 -10.16
CA ILE A 33 0.86 7.85 -9.96
C ILE A 33 1.60 7.96 -11.29
N PHE A 34 2.73 8.65 -11.31
CA PHE A 34 3.69 8.67 -12.41
C PHE A 34 4.87 7.78 -12.05
N ASP A 35 5.10 6.76 -12.85
CA ASP A 35 6.23 5.87 -12.69
C ASP A 35 6.66 5.27 -14.02
N SER A 36 7.97 5.00 -14.16
CA SER A 36 8.53 4.38 -15.36
C SER A 36 8.13 5.12 -16.65
N LYS A 37 8.12 6.46 -16.58
CA LYS A 37 7.73 7.39 -17.66
C LYS A 37 6.26 7.26 -18.12
N LYS A 38 5.40 6.65 -17.32
CA LYS A 38 3.97 6.43 -17.60
C LYS A 38 3.10 6.86 -16.43
N VAL A 39 1.85 7.26 -16.72
CA VAL A 39 0.83 7.53 -15.69
C VAL A 39 0.01 6.28 -15.46
N TRP A 40 -0.15 5.90 -14.20
CA TRP A 40 -0.84 4.70 -13.76
C TRP A 40 -2.00 5.06 -12.84
N ASN A 41 -3.21 4.63 -13.18
CA ASN A 41 -4.29 4.56 -12.19
C ASN A 41 -4.21 3.21 -11.47
N VAL A 42 -3.71 3.23 -10.23
CA VAL A 42 -3.48 2.07 -9.38
C VAL A 42 -4.73 1.79 -8.56
N GLU A 43 -5.30 0.60 -8.72
CA GLU A 43 -6.34 0.10 -7.83
C GLU A 43 -5.69 -0.44 -6.55
N VAL A 44 -6.17 0.03 -5.40
CA VAL A 44 -5.77 -0.45 -4.08
C VAL A 44 -6.99 -1.09 -3.42
N GLN A 45 -6.97 -2.42 -3.32
CA GLN A 45 -8.05 -3.19 -2.73
C GLN A 45 -7.95 -3.14 -1.21
N VAL A 46 -9.04 -2.79 -0.53
CA VAL A 46 -9.17 -2.86 0.93
C VAL A 46 -9.76 -4.21 1.30
N LEU A 47 -8.90 -5.13 1.74
CA LEU A 47 -9.24 -6.56 1.81
C LEU A 47 -10.02 -6.93 3.07
N LYS A 48 -9.51 -6.53 4.24
CA LYS A 48 -10.06 -6.92 5.54
C LYS A 48 -9.51 -6.04 6.66
N LYS A 49 -10.16 -6.11 7.82
CA LYS A 49 -9.61 -5.64 9.09
C LYS A 49 -9.21 -6.84 9.95
N GLU A 50 -8.06 -6.76 10.59
CA GLU A 50 -7.61 -7.79 11.53
C GLU A 50 -6.73 -7.22 12.64
N LYS A 51 -6.70 -7.91 13.78
CA LYS A 51 -5.79 -7.59 14.88
C LYS A 51 -4.53 -8.45 14.76
N ILE A 52 -3.37 -7.81 14.64
CA ILE A 52 -2.08 -8.51 14.52
C ILE A 52 -1.23 -8.29 15.77
N THR A 53 -0.39 -9.28 16.09
CA THR A 53 0.62 -9.17 17.15
C THR A 53 1.95 -8.81 16.53
N LEU A 54 2.56 -7.71 17.00
CA LEU A 54 3.88 -7.23 16.64
C LEU A 54 4.75 -7.05 17.90
N PRO A 55 6.07 -6.86 17.78
CA PRO A 55 6.93 -6.56 18.93
C PRO A 55 6.48 -5.33 19.74
N ILE A 56 5.79 -4.39 19.07
CA ILE A 56 5.21 -3.18 19.66
C ILE A 56 3.81 -3.38 20.28
N GLY A 57 3.31 -4.62 20.35
CA GLY A 57 2.02 -4.97 20.93
C GLY A 57 0.99 -5.46 19.90
N LYS A 58 -0.28 -5.55 20.33
CA LYS A 58 -1.40 -5.96 19.48
C LYS A 58 -2.07 -4.74 18.84
N ILE A 59 -2.09 -4.69 17.52
CA ILE A 59 -2.58 -3.52 16.76
C ILE A 59 -3.76 -3.94 15.89
N ASN A 60 -4.84 -3.13 15.91
CA ASN A 60 -5.94 -3.26 14.94
C ASN A 60 -5.49 -2.66 13.61
N THR A 61 -5.70 -3.38 12.53
CA THR A 61 -5.17 -3.01 11.21
C THR A 61 -6.20 -3.19 10.11
N VAL A 62 -6.03 -2.42 9.04
CA VAL A 62 -6.67 -2.63 7.75
C VAL A 62 -5.63 -3.12 6.75
N VAL A 63 -5.96 -4.18 6.02
CA VAL A 63 -5.07 -4.79 5.03
C VAL A 63 -5.44 -4.29 3.64
N VAL A 64 -4.46 -3.72 2.95
CA VAL A 64 -4.61 -3.26 1.57
C VAL A 64 -3.68 -4.01 0.62
N LYS A 65 -4.12 -4.15 -0.63
CA LYS A 65 -3.37 -4.77 -1.72
C LYS A 65 -3.41 -3.88 -2.96
N PRO A 66 -2.30 -3.23 -3.35
CA PRO A 66 -2.22 -2.58 -4.64
C PRO A 66 -2.18 -3.63 -5.76
N LEU A 67 -2.94 -3.41 -6.83
CA LEU A 67 -2.91 -4.27 -8.02
C LEU A 67 -1.75 -3.89 -8.93
N MET A 68 -1.00 -4.92 -9.33
CA MET A 68 0.16 -4.78 -10.20
C MET A 68 -0.29 -4.77 -11.66
N LYS A 69 0.06 -3.72 -12.39
CA LYS A 69 -0.04 -3.72 -13.86
C LYS A 69 1.25 -4.26 -14.46
N SER A 70 1.18 -4.66 -15.72
CA SER A 70 2.27 -5.29 -16.48
C SER A 70 3.51 -4.40 -16.66
N GLU A 71 3.48 -3.15 -16.22
CA GLU A 71 4.62 -2.24 -16.18
C GLU A 71 4.48 -1.30 -14.96
N GLY A 72 5.59 -0.73 -14.47
CA GLY A 72 5.66 0.17 -13.29
C GLY A 72 6.38 -0.44 -12.08
N ILE A 73 6.55 0.31 -10.98
CA ILE A 73 7.36 -0.07 -9.79
C ILE A 73 6.91 -1.33 -9.05
N PHE A 74 5.65 -1.70 -9.28
CA PHE A 74 5.04 -2.89 -8.71
C PHE A 74 5.17 -4.10 -9.66
N TYR A 75 5.59 -3.91 -10.90
CA TYR A 75 5.75 -5.02 -11.84
C TYR A 75 6.80 -6.03 -11.35
N GLY A 76 6.49 -7.32 -11.49
CA GLY A 76 7.38 -8.42 -11.11
C GLY A 76 7.60 -8.62 -9.60
N LYS A 77 7.00 -7.77 -8.74
CA LYS A 77 7.17 -7.88 -7.28
C LYS A 77 6.24 -8.89 -6.61
N GLY A 78 5.29 -9.50 -7.33
CA GLY A 78 4.34 -10.47 -6.76
C GLY A 78 3.34 -9.84 -5.78
N GLU A 79 2.46 -10.61 -5.16
CA GLU A 79 1.38 -10.01 -4.36
C GLU A 79 1.91 -9.24 -3.14
N ILE A 80 1.71 -7.92 -3.10
CA ILE A 80 2.05 -7.05 -1.96
C ILE A 80 0.81 -6.86 -1.09
N PHE A 81 0.98 -7.09 0.20
CA PHE A 81 -0.01 -6.82 1.26
C PHE A 81 0.59 -5.82 2.23
N ILE A 82 -0.18 -4.80 2.59
CA ILE A 82 0.23 -3.75 3.52
C ILE A 82 -0.80 -3.69 4.65
N TRP A 83 -0.34 -3.80 5.89
CA TRP A 83 -1.14 -3.60 7.08
C TRP A 83 -0.93 -2.18 7.57
N LEU A 84 -1.99 -1.39 7.51
CA LEU A 84 -2.05 -0.03 8.04
C LEU A 84 -2.80 -0.07 9.38
N THR A 85 -2.48 0.80 10.34
CA THR A 85 -3.30 0.97 11.55
C THR A 85 -4.75 1.27 11.17
N ASP A 86 -5.69 0.71 11.92
CA ASP A 86 -7.12 1.01 11.78
C ASP A 86 -7.49 2.25 12.60
N ASP A 87 -6.84 3.37 12.28
CA ASP A 87 -7.05 4.70 12.84
C ASP A 87 -6.88 5.75 11.73
N GLU A 88 -7.12 7.03 12.05
CA GLU A 88 -7.05 8.12 11.07
C GLU A 88 -5.66 8.33 10.46
N LYS A 89 -4.59 7.79 11.07
CA LYS A 89 -3.21 7.98 10.61
C LYS A 89 -2.79 6.96 9.55
N HIS A 90 -3.44 5.80 9.54
CA HIS A 90 -3.13 4.66 8.67
C HIS A 90 -1.62 4.36 8.58
N ILE A 91 -0.94 4.23 9.72
CA ILE A 91 0.50 3.97 9.80
C ILE A 91 0.79 2.55 9.29
N PRO A 92 1.73 2.35 8.35
CA PRO A 92 2.15 1.01 7.96
C PRO A 92 2.92 0.33 9.08
N VAL A 93 2.41 -0.81 9.53
CA VAL A 93 3.01 -1.60 10.64
C VAL A 93 3.54 -2.95 10.17
N LYS A 94 3.10 -3.43 9.00
CA LYS A 94 3.62 -4.64 8.36
C LYS A 94 3.44 -4.55 6.84
N MET A 95 4.40 -5.10 6.11
CA MET A 95 4.32 -5.33 4.67
C MET A 95 4.74 -6.77 4.38
N GLN A 96 4.05 -7.43 3.47
CA GLN A 96 4.40 -8.78 3.03
C GLN A 96 4.27 -8.87 1.51
N THR A 97 5.31 -9.40 0.89
CA THR A 97 5.37 -9.58 -0.56
C THR A 97 5.54 -11.06 -0.85
N LYS A 98 4.63 -11.67 -1.60
CA LYS A 98 4.77 -13.05 -2.06
C LYS A 98 5.70 -13.11 -3.28
N VAL A 99 6.67 -14.01 -3.24
CA VAL A 99 7.61 -14.29 -4.33
C VAL A 99 7.54 -15.77 -4.69
N ALA A 100 8.11 -16.18 -5.82
CA ALA A 100 7.99 -17.56 -6.33
C ALA A 100 8.38 -18.64 -5.32
N ILE A 101 9.35 -18.36 -4.44
CA ILE A 101 9.91 -19.31 -3.47
C ILE A 101 9.48 -19.03 -2.02
N GLY A 102 8.50 -18.16 -1.78
CA GLY A 102 8.04 -17.84 -0.42
C GLY A 102 7.50 -16.41 -0.27
N SER A 103 7.88 -15.74 0.82
CA SER A 103 7.48 -14.35 1.04
C SER A 103 8.54 -13.55 1.78
N ILE A 104 8.66 -12.27 1.41
CA ILE A 104 9.45 -11.28 2.15
C ILE A 104 8.48 -10.54 3.07
N THR A 105 8.82 -10.42 4.36
CA THR A 105 8.01 -9.72 5.35
C THR A 105 8.83 -8.63 6.03
N ALA A 106 8.29 -7.41 6.09
CA ALA A 106 8.80 -6.31 6.90
C ALA A 106 7.78 -5.99 8.00
N THR A 107 8.25 -5.82 9.23
CA THR A 107 7.42 -5.51 10.41
C THR A 107 7.99 -4.33 11.18
N LEU A 108 7.12 -3.49 11.72
CA LEU A 108 7.52 -2.41 12.62
C LEU A 108 7.91 -3.00 13.99
N VAL A 109 9.18 -2.83 14.36
CA VAL A 109 9.75 -3.39 15.60
C VAL A 109 9.81 -2.38 16.75
N LYS A 110 9.90 -1.08 16.45
CA LYS A 110 9.97 0.01 17.43
C LYS A 110 9.50 1.32 16.80
N GLY A 111 8.83 2.16 17.57
CA GLY A 111 8.34 3.47 17.17
C GLY A 111 7.12 3.87 18.00
N LEU A 112 6.84 5.17 18.09
CA LEU A 112 5.56 5.66 18.61
C LEU A 112 4.55 5.63 17.47
N TYR A 113 3.35 5.06 17.70
CA TYR A 113 2.21 5.11 16.78
C TYR A 113 1.03 5.82 17.44
#